data_AF-A0AAW7Y160-F1
#
_entry.id   AF-A0AAW7Y160-F1
#
_cell.length_a   1.000
_cell.length_b   1.000
_cell.length_c   1.000
_cell.angle_alpha   90.00
_cell.angle_beta   90.00
_cell.angle_gamma   90.00
#
_symmetry.space_group_name_H-M   'P 1'
#
loop_
_entity.id
_entity.type
_entity.pdbx_description
1 polymer ?
#
loop_
_entity_poly.entity_id
_entity_poly.type
_entity_poly.pdbx_seq_one_letter_code
_entity_poly.pdbx_strand_id
1 'polypeptide(L)'
;MYKEISKQLDAIGYSYDQDELSKCIIRAHQKTVIQAMLVEAKKRNLDVYSDQTKTILAAISAEKNITVDCAVNTLVDYINSDLNGRKIYRDKLFSAALRISEEFHMVIIQNGEGINRVA
;
A
#
# COMPACT_ATOMS: atom_id res chain seq x y z
N MET A 1 -15.61 -9.64 -0.41
CA MET A 1 -16.26 -8.85 0.66
C MET A 1 -16.76 -7.48 0.16
N TYR A 2 -15.95 -6.63 -0.48
CA TYR A 2 -16.39 -5.26 -0.84
C TYR A 2 -17.31 -5.14 -2.07
N LYS A 3 -17.19 -6.06 -3.04
CA LYS A 3 -18.21 -6.20 -4.11
C LYS A 3 -19.62 -6.50 -3.55
N GLU A 4 -19.68 -7.10 -2.36
CA GLU A 4 -20.94 -7.41 -1.66
C GLU A 4 -21.63 -6.12 -1.17
N ILE A 5 -20.84 -5.17 -0.63
CA ILE A 5 -21.34 -3.91 -0.07
C ILE A 5 -21.88 -3.01 -1.17
N SER A 6 -21.16 -2.85 -2.28
CA SER A 6 -21.66 -2.10 -3.45
C SER A 6 -22.97 -2.70 -3.98
N LYS A 7 -23.04 -4.03 -4.11
CA LYS A 7 -24.27 -4.73 -4.53
C LYS A 7 -25.43 -4.53 -3.55
N GLN A 8 -25.17 -4.49 -2.25
CA GLN A 8 -26.19 -4.25 -1.23
C GLN A 8 -26.71 -2.81 -1.26
N LEU A 9 -25.83 -1.82 -1.48
CA LEU A 9 -26.21 -0.41 -1.61
C LEU A 9 -27.02 -0.16 -2.89
N ASP A 10 -26.61 -0.78 -4.01
CA ASP A 10 -27.36 -0.72 -5.27
C ASP A 10 -28.76 -1.36 -5.12
N ALA A 11 -28.86 -2.47 -4.37
CA ALA A 11 -30.13 -3.19 -4.16
C ALA A 11 -31.17 -2.40 -3.35
N ILE A 12 -30.76 -1.41 -2.55
CA ILE A 12 -31.66 -0.52 -1.79
C ILE A 12 -31.89 0.83 -2.49
N GLY A 13 -31.43 1.00 -3.73
CA GLY A 13 -31.62 2.22 -4.52
C GLY A 13 -30.82 3.42 -4.01
N TYR A 14 -29.76 3.19 -3.22
CA TYR A 14 -28.92 4.26 -2.70
C TYR A 14 -27.94 4.72 -3.78
N SER A 15 -28.08 5.95 -4.25
CA SER A 15 -27.13 6.55 -5.20
C SER A 15 -25.88 7.02 -4.45
N TYR A 16 -24.71 6.51 -4.84
CA TYR A 16 -23.41 6.93 -4.31
C TYR A 16 -22.38 7.09 -5.44
N ASP A 17 -21.35 7.90 -5.19
CA ASP A 17 -20.19 7.97 -6.07
C ASP A 17 -19.33 6.70 -5.88
N GLN A 18 -19.31 5.85 -6.90
CA GLN A 18 -18.57 4.58 -6.87
C GLN A 18 -17.06 4.77 -6.74
N ASP A 19 -16.50 5.85 -7.27
CA ASP A 19 -15.07 6.15 -7.17
C ASP A 19 -14.74 6.61 -5.75
N GLU A 20 -15.58 7.48 -5.17
CA GLU A 20 -15.41 7.92 -3.79
C GLU A 20 -15.54 6.74 -2.80
N LEU A 21 -16.54 5.87 -2.97
CA LEU A 21 -16.69 4.68 -2.13
C LEU A 21 -15.46 3.75 -2.26
N SER A 22 -14.97 3.53 -3.49
CA SER A 22 -13.79 2.69 -3.73
C SER A 22 -12.55 3.27 -3.05
N LYS A 23 -12.34 4.59 -3.13
CA LYS A 23 -11.25 5.29 -2.43
C LYS A 23 -11.37 5.15 -0.92
N CYS A 24 -12.58 5.29 -0.37
CA CYS A 24 -12.84 5.13 1.06
C CYS A 24 -12.56 3.70 1.54
N ILE A 25 -12.94 2.69 0.76
CA ILE A 25 -12.66 1.28 1.06
C ILE A 25 -11.15 1.01 1.08
N ILE A 26 -10.43 1.48 0.06
CA ILE A 26 -8.97 1.32 -0.02
C ILE A 26 -8.30 1.98 1.19
N ARG A 27 -8.71 3.21 1.54
CA ARG A 27 -8.18 3.93 2.71
C ARG A 27 -8.48 3.20 4.02
N ALA A 28 -9.68 2.65 4.19
CA ALA A 28 -10.05 1.91 5.40
C ALA A 28 -9.20 0.62 5.54
N HIS A 29 -8.98 -0.08 4.43
CA HIS A 29 -8.10 -1.26 4.40
C HIS A 29 -6.64 -0.89 4.73
N GLN A 30 -6.10 0.13 4.07
CA GLN A 30 -4.74 0.62 4.32
C GLN A 30 -4.55 1.07 5.77
N LYS A 31 -5.54 1.76 6.35
CA LYS A 31 -5.52 2.14 7.77
C LYS A 31 -5.40 0.94 8.68
N THR A 32 -6.16 -0.13 8.41
CA THR A 32 -6.11 -1.38 9.19
C THR A 32 -4.74 -2.04 9.09
N VAL A 33 -4.18 -2.11 7.88
CA VAL A 33 -2.83 -2.63 7.62
C VAL A 33 -1.75 -1.83 8.36
N ILE A 34 -1.79 -0.50 8.26
CA ILE A 34 -0.84 0.40 8.93
C ILE A 34 -0.93 0.26 10.46
N GLN A 35 -2.15 0.16 11.02
CA GLN A 35 -2.35 -0.02 12.46
C GLN A 35 -1.71 -1.33 12.95
N ALA A 36 -1.93 -2.44 12.24
CA ALA A 36 -1.33 -3.73 12.60
C ALA A 36 0.20 -3.67 12.55
N MET A 37 0.76 -3.07 11.50
CA MET A 37 2.21 -2.89 11.38
C MET A 37 2.79 -1.98 12.48
N LEU A 38 2.10 -0.91 12.86
CA LEU A 38 2.53 -0.03 13.96
C LEU A 38 2.57 -0.76 15.31
N VAL A 39 1.59 -1.64 15.57
CA VAL A 39 1.57 -2.49 16.78
C VAL A 39 2.77 -3.43 16.77
N GLU A 40 3.04 -4.13 15.67
CA GLU A 40 4.17 -5.06 15.56
C GLU A 40 5.52 -4.33 15.63
N ALA A 41 5.65 -3.16 14.98
CA ALA A 41 6.86 -2.32 15.04
C ALA A 41 7.20 -1.93 16.48
N LYS A 42 6.20 -1.47 17.25
CA LYS A 42 6.37 -1.11 18.67
C LYS A 42 6.76 -2.32 19.51
N LYS A 43 6.13 -3.48 19.29
CA LYS A 43 6.47 -4.74 19.99
C LYS A 43 7.94 -5.13 19.78
N ARG A 44 8.53 -4.77 18.65
CA ARG A 44 9.93 -5.04 18.28
C ARG A 44 10.89 -3.90 18.59
N ASN A 45 10.45 -2.88 19.32
CA ASN A 45 11.24 -1.68 19.65
C ASN A 45 11.79 -0.93 18.42
N LEU A 46 11.09 -0.99 17.28
CA LEU A 46 11.42 -0.16 16.13
C LEU A 46 10.99 1.29 16.41
N ASP A 47 11.86 2.26 16.12
CA ASP A 47 11.52 3.67 16.25
C ASP A 47 10.52 4.10 15.16
N VAL A 48 9.24 4.13 15.52
CA VAL A 48 8.12 4.54 14.66
C VAL A 48 8.05 6.04 14.43
N TYR A 49 8.82 6.84 15.17
CA TYR A 49 8.88 8.29 14.97
C TYR A 49 9.91 8.69 13.92
N SER A 50 10.87 7.83 13.61
CA SER A 50 11.81 8.07 12.51
C SER A 50 11.09 8.12 11.15
N ASP A 51 11.52 9.04 10.28
CA ASP A 51 10.97 9.13 8.92
C ASP A 51 11.26 7.87 8.11
N GLN A 52 12.40 7.21 8.37
CA GLN A 52 12.70 5.94 7.72
C GLN A 52 11.62 4.88 8.02
N THR A 53 11.23 4.71 9.28
CA THR A 53 10.17 3.74 9.63
C THR A 53 8.84 4.15 9.00
N LYS A 54 8.47 5.43 9.05
CA LYS A 54 7.23 5.92 8.40
C LYS A 54 7.22 5.59 6.91
N THR A 55 8.32 5.81 6.21
CA THR A 55 8.43 5.54 4.77
C THR A 55 8.36 4.04 4.47
N ILE A 56 8.97 3.19 5.29
CA ILE A 56 8.86 1.72 5.13
C ILE A 56 7.40 1.27 5.32
N LEU A 57 6.74 1.72 6.39
CA LEU A 57 5.34 1.39 6.65
C LEU A 57 4.43 1.87 5.52
N ALA A 58 4.65 3.09 5.03
CA ALA A 58 3.93 3.66 3.90
C ALA A 58 4.15 2.82 2.63
N ALA A 59 5.40 2.47 2.30
CA ALA A 59 5.74 1.70 1.11
C ALA A 59 5.13 0.29 1.12
N ILE A 60 5.14 -0.40 2.27
CA ILE A 60 4.48 -1.70 2.43
C ILE A 60 2.96 -1.55 2.23
N SER A 61 2.34 -0.53 2.85
CA SER A 61 0.89 -0.31 2.74
C SER A 61 0.41 0.20 1.37
N ALA A 62 1.33 0.65 0.51
CA ALA A 62 1.01 1.12 -0.83
C ALA A 62 0.70 -0.02 -1.81
N GLU A 63 1.11 -1.26 -1.49
CA GLU A 63 0.86 -2.41 -2.34
C GLU A 63 -0.65 -2.71 -2.45
N LYS A 64 -1.13 -2.82 -3.70
CA LYS A 64 -2.55 -3.09 -3.97
C LYS A 64 -2.94 -4.47 -3.42
N ASN A 65 -4.02 -4.51 -2.64
CA ASN A 65 -4.59 -5.72 -2.06
C ASN A 65 -3.67 -6.46 -1.07
N ILE A 66 -2.66 -5.80 -0.51
CA ILE A 66 -1.82 -6.42 0.54
C ILE A 66 -2.68 -6.82 1.74
N THR A 67 -2.55 -8.06 2.21
CA THR A 67 -3.25 -8.50 3.43
C THR A 67 -2.53 -8.02 4.67
N VAL A 68 -3.23 -7.97 5.81
CA VAL A 68 -2.63 -7.59 7.10
C VAL A 68 -1.45 -8.50 7.44
N ASP A 69 -1.62 -9.81 7.31
CA ASP A 69 -0.56 -10.78 7.62
C ASP A 69 0.65 -10.62 6.70
N CYS A 70 0.43 -10.40 5.40
CA CYS A 70 1.51 -10.18 4.44
C CYS A 70 2.30 -8.91 4.77
N ALA A 71 1.60 -7.81 5.08
CA ALA A 71 2.23 -6.55 5.45
C ALA A 71 3.05 -6.67 6.74
N VAL A 72 2.50 -7.33 7.75
CA VAL A 72 3.20 -7.58 9.02
C VAL A 72 4.43 -8.46 8.80
N ASN A 73 4.30 -9.57 8.06
CA ASN A 73 5.44 -10.45 7.76
C ASN A 73 6.53 -9.70 6.98
N THR A 74 6.15 -8.88 5.99
CA THR A 74 7.10 -8.06 5.23
C THR A 74 7.85 -7.07 6.14
N LEU A 75 7.16 -6.44 7.09
CA LEU A 75 7.80 -5.58 8.08
C LEU A 75 8.76 -6.37 8.98
N VAL A 76 8.35 -7.56 9.43
CA VAL A 76 9.17 -8.43 10.27
C VAL A 76 10.45 -8.85 9.55
N ASP A 77 10.35 -9.23 8.27
CA ASP A 77 11.49 -9.59 7.44
C ASP A 77 12.46 -8.41 7.28
N TYR A 78 11.93 -7.20 7.07
CA TYR A 78 12.74 -5.98 7.04
C TYR A 78 13.46 -5.74 8.39
N ILE A 79 12.76 -5.86 9.52
CA ILE A 79 13.36 -5.66 10.85
C ILE A 79 14.44 -6.71 11.13
N ASN A 80 14.23 -7.96 10.74
CA ASN A 80 15.18 -9.05 11.00
C ASN A 80 16.37 -9.05 10.03
N SER A 81 16.30 -8.31 8.93
CA SER A 81 17.40 -8.18 7.98
C SER A 81 18.58 -7.41 8.58
N ASP A 82 19.79 -7.76 8.16
CA ASP A 82 21.01 -7.01 8.46
C ASP A 82 21.02 -5.64 7.74
N LEU A 83 22.05 -4.82 7.96
CA LEU A 83 22.11 -3.46 7.40
C LEU A 83 22.06 -3.45 5.86
N ASN A 84 22.76 -4.40 5.22
CA ASN A 84 22.77 -4.51 3.77
C ASN A 84 21.41 -5.01 3.25
N GLY A 85 20.82 -6.02 3.89
CA GLY A 85 19.51 -6.54 3.57
C GLY A 85 18.42 -5.49 3.71
N ARG A 86 18.45 -4.68 4.77
CA ARG A 86 17.52 -3.54 4.96
C ARG A 86 17.64 -2.51 3.84
N LYS A 87 18.85 -2.22 3.39
CA LYS A 87 19.09 -1.29 2.27
C LYS A 87 18.44 -1.82 0.98
N ILE A 88 18.68 -3.09 0.64
CA ILE A 88 18.10 -3.73 -0.56
C ILE A 88 16.56 -3.78 -0.44
N TYR A 89 16.03 -4.16 0.72
CA TYR A 89 14.59 -4.17 0.99
C TYR A 89 13.96 -2.80 0.77
N ARG A 90 14.59 -1.75 1.31
CA ARG A 90 14.12 -0.38 1.18
C ARG A 90 14.08 0.05 -0.28
N ASP A 91 15.14 -0.21 -1.04
CA ASP A 91 15.20 0.18 -2.45
C ASP A 91 14.12 -0.54 -3.28
N LYS A 92 13.85 -1.82 -2.97
CA LYS A 92 12.75 -2.60 -3.57
C LYS A 92 11.37 -2.02 -3.22
N LEU A 93 11.11 -1.77 -1.94
CA LEU A 93 9.84 -1.21 -1.46
C LEU A 93 9.57 0.17 -2.06
N PHE A 94 10.58 1.03 -2.09
CA PHE A 94 10.45 2.39 -2.61
C PHE A 94 10.23 2.40 -4.12
N SER A 95 10.95 1.55 -4.85
CA SER A 95 10.73 1.37 -6.29
C SER A 95 9.32 0.87 -6.59
N ALA A 96 8.81 -0.09 -5.79
CA ALA A 96 7.46 -0.60 -5.95
C ALA A 96 6.39 0.46 -5.64
N ALA A 97 6.56 1.22 -4.55
CA ALA A 97 5.65 2.30 -4.18
C ALA A 97 5.64 3.43 -5.21
N LEU A 98 6.81 3.83 -5.70
CA LEU A 98 6.94 4.87 -6.74
C LEU A 98 6.24 4.47 -8.04
N ARG A 99 6.28 3.19 -8.42
CA ARG A 99 5.60 2.68 -9.63
C ARG A 99 4.08 2.85 -9.61
N ILE A 100 3.49 3.09 -8.45
CA ILE A 100 2.05 3.31 -8.28
C ILE A 100 1.72 4.81 -8.38
N SER A 101 2.73 5.69 -8.25
CA SER A 101 2.53 7.13 -8.25
C SER A 101 2.12 7.66 -9.61
N GLU A 102 1.39 8.78 -9.60
CA GLU A 102 0.95 9.46 -10.82
C GLU A 102 2.14 9.98 -11.63
N GLU A 103 3.18 10.47 -10.95
CA GLU A 103 4.41 10.96 -11.56
C GLU A 103 5.12 9.87 -12.36
N PHE A 104 5.18 8.66 -11.82
CA PHE A 104 5.75 7.53 -12.55
C PHE A 104 4.93 7.19 -13.79
N HIS A 105 3.59 7.19 -13.69
CA HIS A 105 2.71 6.98 -14.84
C HIS A 105 2.86 8.08 -15.90
N MET A 106 3.01 9.34 -15.49
CA MET A 106 3.28 10.44 -16.42
C MET A 106 4.58 10.20 -17.19
N VAL A 107 5.66 9.76 -16.52
CA VAL A 107 6.92 9.42 -17.19
C VAL A 107 6.73 8.30 -18.23
N ILE A 108 5.99 7.23 -17.91
CA ILE A 108 5.68 6.15 -18.86
C ILE A 108 4.98 6.71 -20.10
N ILE A 109 3.96 7.55 -19.91
CA ILE A 109 3.17 8.13 -21.01
C ILE A 109 4.05 9.04 -21.87
N GLN A 110 4.82 9.94 -21.25
CA GLN A 110 5.70 10.87 -21.96
C GLN A 110 6.86 10.15 -22.67
N ASN A 111 7.29 9.00 -22.17
CA ASN A 111 8.30 8.16 -22.82
C ASN A 111 7.73 7.29 -23.97
N GLY A 112 6.45 7.42 -24.31
CA GLY A 112 5.79 6.65 -25.37
C GLY A 112 5.47 5.20 -25.00
N GLU A 113 5.79 4.76 -23.78
CA GLU A 113 5.50 3.40 -23.29
C GLU A 113 4.02 3.20 -22.95
N GLY A 114 3.26 4.29 -22.75
CA GLY A 114 1.82 4.25 -22.47
C GLY A 114 0.97 3.71 -23.62
N ILE A 115 1.48 3.72 -24.86
CA ILE A 115 0.77 3.28 -26.06
C ILE A 115 0.70 1.74 -26.13
N ASN A 116 1.66 1.03 -25.52
CA ASN A 116 1.80 -0.43 -25.63
C ASN A 116 1.18 -1.25 -24.48
N ARG A 117 0.45 -0.62 -23.54
CA ARG A 117 -0.19 -1.32 -22.40
C ARG A 117 -1.71 -1.37 -22.45
N VAL A 118 -2.32 -0.89 -23.54
CA VAL A 118 -3.76 -1.07 -23.83
C VAL A 118 -3.90 -2.12 -24.93
N ALA A 119 -3.85 -3.39 -24.54
CA ALA A 119 -4.33 -4.54 -25.31
C ALA A 119 -4.78 -5.63 -24.33
#